data_AF-A0A2I9CY47-F1
#
_entry.id   AF-A0A2I9CY47-F1
#
_cell.length_a   1.000
_cell.length_b   1.000
_cell.length_c   1.000
_cell.angle_alpha   90.00
_cell.angle_beta   90.00
_cell.angle_gamma   90.00
#
_symmetry.space_group_name_H-M   'P 1'
#
loop_
_entity.id
_entity.type
_entity.pdbx_description
1 polymer ?
#
loop_
_entity_poly.entity_id
_entity_poly.type
_entity_poly.pdbx_seq_one_letter_code
_entity_poly.pdbx_strand_id
1 'polypeptide(L)' 'MDELLCTWVPGTIDIVRLKVSGRTIELTSTRLARIFGSRALDELYLKGRTVLKANPQQVALLA' A
#
# COMPACT_ATOMS: atom_id res chain seq x y z
N MET A 1 9.95 -10.07 6.79
CA MET A 1 8.81 -9.88 5.89
C MET A 1 7.88 -9.01 6.69
N ASP A 2 7.64 -7.80 6.23
CA ASP A 2 6.98 -6.77 7.03
C ASP A 2 5.51 -6.68 6.66
N GLU A 3 4.65 -6.49 7.64
CA GLU A 3 3.22 -6.29 7.41
C GLU A 3 2.90 -4.79 7.33
N LEU A 4 2.28 -4.40 6.23
CA LEU A 4 1.92 -3.03 5.91
C LEU A 4 0.41 -2.89 5.94
N LEU A 5 -0.13 -2.02 6.79
CA LEU A 5 -1.55 -1.66 6.68
C LEU A 5 -1.71 -0.64 5.55
N CYS A 6 -2.51 -0.99 4.55
CA CYS A 6 -2.85 -0.15 3.41
C CYS A 6 -4.31 0.33 3.49
N THR A 7 -4.53 1.63 3.30
CA THR A 7 -5.85 2.27 3.32
C THR A 7 -5.91 3.41 2.31
N TRP A 8 -7.09 3.78 1.82
CA TRP A 8 -7.27 4.99 1.02
C TRP A 8 -7.00 6.27 1.83
N VAL A 9 -6.46 7.30 1.18
CA VAL A 9 -6.43 8.65 1.75
C VAL A 9 -7.77 9.34 1.45
N PRO A 10 -8.54 9.76 2.47
CA PRO A 10 -9.82 10.43 2.26
C PRO A 10 -9.69 11.69 1.40
N GLY A 11 -10.67 11.91 0.51
CA GLY A 11 -10.67 13.08 -0.38
C GLY A 11 -9.77 12.93 -1.61
N THR A 12 -9.14 11.76 -1.81
CA THR A 12 -8.35 11.44 -3.00
C THR A 12 -8.97 10.27 -3.75
N ILE A 13 -8.74 10.21 -5.06
CA ILE A 13 -9.23 9.13 -5.91
C ILE A 13 -8.20 8.02 -6.11
N ASP A 14 -6.92 8.34 -5.94
CA ASP A 14 -5.81 7.47 -6.31
C ASP A 14 -4.69 7.41 -5.27
N ILE A 15 -4.78 8.10 -4.13
CA ILE A 15 -3.73 8.05 -3.11
C ILE A 15 -4.07 7.01 -2.04
N VAL A 16 -3.08 6.18 -1.74
CA VAL A 16 -3.13 5.18 -0.68
C VAL A 16 -2.07 5.48 0.37
N ARG A 17 -2.36 5.09 1.60
CA ARG A 17 -1.51 5.24 2.76
C ARG A 17 -1.08 3.87 3.26
N LEU A 18 0.23 3.66 3.36
CA LEU A 18 0.87 2.51 3.98
C LEU A 18 1.40 2.88 5.36
N LYS A 19 1.11 2.05 6.37
CA LYS A 19 1.75 2.12 7.69
C LYS A 19 2.76 0.98 7.83
N VAL A 20 4.01 1.32 8.07
CA VAL A 20 5.14 0.39 8.23
C VAL A 20 6.02 0.81 9.38
N SER A 21 6.23 -0.05 10.37
CA SER A 21 7.22 0.18 11.45
C SER A 21 7.19 1.61 12.04
N GLY A 22 5.99 2.14 12.31
CA GLY A 22 5.78 3.49 12.86
C GLY A 22 5.84 4.64 11.85
N ARG A 23 6.18 4.37 10.59
CA ARG A 23 6.17 5.34 9.48
C ARG A 23 4.89 5.26 8.69
N THR A 24 4.48 6.39 8.14
CA THR A 24 3.36 6.51 7.21
C THR A 24 3.91 6.97 5.86
N ILE A 25 3.56 6.24 4.81
CA ILE A 25 4.00 6.53 3.43
C ILE A 25 2.73 6.67 2.59
N GLU A 26 2.63 7.76 1.84
CA GLU A 26 1.56 7.97 0.87
C GLU A 26 2.10 7.82 -0.54
N LEU A 27 1.37 7.12 -1.39
CA LEU A 27 1.74 6.90 -2.78
C LEU A 27 0.48 6.70 -3.63
N THR A 28 0.64 6.75 -4.95
CA THR A 28 -0.46 6.44 -5.86
C THR A 28 -0.79 4.95 -5.84
N SER A 29 -2.06 4.63 -6.09
CA SER A 29 -2.59 3.29 -6.25
C SER A 29 -1.90 2.54 -7.40
N THR A 30 -1.47 3.28 -8.43
CA THR A 30 -0.65 2.74 -9.53
C THR A 30 0.74 2.32 -9.05
N ARG A 31 1.42 3.14 -8.22
CA ARG A 31 2.73 2.78 -7.65
C ARG A 31 2.58 1.61 -6.68
N LEU A 32 1.47 1.53 -5.93
CA LEU A 32 1.14 0.37 -5.09
C LEU A 32 1.05 -0.91 -5.92
N ALA A 33 0.25 -0.89 -7.00
CA ALA A 33 0.07 -2.05 -7.87
C ALA A 33 1.38 -2.48 -8.55
N ARG A 34 2.27 -1.53 -8.87
CA ARG A 34 3.61 -1.85 -9.43
C ARG A 34 4.51 -2.59 -8.43
N ILE A 35 4.44 -2.24 -7.14
CA ILE A 35 5.31 -2.84 -6.10
C ILE A 35 4.72 -4.16 -5.56
N PHE A 36 3.40 -4.21 -5.37
CA PHE A 36 2.71 -5.32 -4.68
C PHE A 36 1.80 -6.16 -5.57
N GLY A 37 1.68 -5.81 -6.86
CA GLY A 37 0.77 -6.47 -7.80
C GLY A 37 -0.65 -5.91 -7.76
N SER A 38 -1.44 -6.20 -8.80
CA SER A 38 -2.83 -5.72 -8.94
C SER A 38 -3.75 -6.25 -7.84
N ARG A 39 -3.52 -7.47 -7.34
CA ARG A 39 -4.33 -8.08 -6.28
C ARG A 39 -4.38 -7.23 -5.01
N ALA A 40 -3.28 -6.54 -4.68
CA ALA A 40 -3.25 -5.62 -3.53
C ALA A 40 -4.26 -4.48 -3.69
N LEU A 41 -4.39 -3.97 -4.92
CA LEU A 41 -5.30 -2.91 -5.27
C LEU A 41 -6.76 -3.42 -5.32
N ASP A 42 -7.00 -4.62 -5.85
CA ASP A 42 -8.33 -5.23 -5.89
C ASP A 42 -8.92 -5.41 -4.49
N GLU A 43 -8.13 -5.99 -3.58
CA GLU A 43 -8.52 -6.15 -2.17
C GLU A 43 -8.80 -4.80 -1.50
N LEU A 44 -8.01 -3.78 -1.82
CA LEU A 44 -8.19 -2.44 -1.28
C LEU A 44 -9.47 -1.77 -1.81
N TYR A 45 -9.82 -1.94 -3.09
CA TYR A 45 -11.09 -1.45 -3.64
C TYR A 45 -12.29 -2.17 -3.01
N LEU A 46 -12.20 -3.49 -2.83
CA LEU A 46 -13.30 -4.29 -2.28
C LEU A 46 -13.54 -4.03 -0.79
N LYS A 47 -12.48 -3.82 -0.01
CA LYS A 47 -12.56 -3.79 1.47
C LYS A 47 -12.28 -2.41 2.07
N GLY A 48 -11.83 -1.45 1.27
CA GLY A 48 -11.37 -0.13 1.72
C GLY A 48 -10.05 -0.15 2.52
N ARG A 49 -9.55 -1.34 2.87
CA ARG A 49 -8.29 -1.58 3.57
C ARG A 49 -7.73 -2.96 3.21
N THR A 50 -6.42 -3.11 3.25
CA THR A 50 -5.76 -4.42 3.09
C THR A 50 -4.45 -4.48 3.87
N VAL A 51 -4.00 -5.67 4.24
CA VAL A 51 -2.67 -5.88 4.86
C VAL A 51 -1.77 -6.52 3.81
N LEU A 52 -0.65 -5.86 3.51
CA LEU A 52 0.32 -6.32 2.52
C LEU A 52 1.52 -6.90 3.23
N LYS A 53 2.01 -8.03 2.73
CA LYS A 53 3.30 -8.58 3.17
C LYS A 53 4.39 -8.12 2.22
N ALA A 54 5.37 -7.40 2.76
CA ALA A 54 6.48 -6.85 2.00
C ALA A 54 7.78 -7.61 2.27
N ASN A 55 8.50 -7.91 1.20
CA ASN A 55 9.89 -8.33 1.30
C ASN A 55 10.83 -7.10 1.39
N PRO A 56 12.11 -7.27 1.77
CA PRO A 56 13.04 -6.15 1.90
C PRO A 56 13.21 -5.31 0.62
N GLN A 57 13.09 -5.92 -0.56
CA GLN A 57 13.18 -5.21 -1.85
C GLN A 57 11.98 -4.29 -2.06
N GLN A 58 10.77 -4.77 -1.75
CA GLN A 58 9.54 -3.98 -1.82
C GLN A 58 9.57 -2.83 -0.80
N VAL A 59 10.10 -3.05 0.41
CA VAL A 59 10.27 -1.99 1.40
C VAL A 59 11.27 -0.94 0.90
N ALA A 60 12.37 -1.34 0.25
CA ALA A 60 13.32 -0.40 -0.35
C ALA A 60 12.70 0.46 -1.47
N LEU A 61 11.72 -0.07 -2.22
CA LEU A 61 11.00 0.67 -3.26
C LEU A 61 9.96 1.68 -2.70
N LEU A 62 9.69 1.65 -1.40
CA LEU A 62 8.82 2.60 -0.71
C LEU A 62 9.55 3.87 -0.23
N ALA A 63 10.88 3.87 -0.26
CA ALA A 63 11.71 5.04 0.04
C ALA A 63 11.64 6.10 -1.07
#